data_AF-A0A0X3NVI0-F1
#
_entry.id   AF-A0A0X3NVI0-F1
#
_cell.length_a   1.000
_cell.length_b   1.000
_cell.length_c   1.000
_cell.angle_alpha   90.00
_cell.angle_beta   90.00
_cell.angle_gamma   90.00
#
_symmetry.space_group_name_H-M   'P 1'
#
loop_
_entity.id
_entity.type
_entity.pdbx_description
1 polymer ?
#
loop_
_entity_poly.entity_id
_entity_poly.type
_entity_poly.pdbx_seq_one_letter_code
_entity_poly.pdbx_strand_id
1 'polypeptide(L)'
;FICDHSGQIFDYKMKSNSAMWDFWVIIGVLGILVPFGYGNSQYVDPIYYRPPCPEENYDLDTETGNFRCAVPSAAECFGLCQELGCNEWSFLSFVSSTSTEKLEHRRCRCVPEFNYCMYTFIPPDLRHYI
;
A
#
# COMPACT_ATOMS: atom_id res chain seq x y z
N PHE A 1 30.12 -23.75 47.10
CA PHE A 1 31.26 -24.67 47.19
C PHE A 1 30.71 -26.01 47.62
N ILE A 2 30.70 -26.99 46.72
CA ILE A 2 30.20 -28.34 47.00
C ILE A 2 31.40 -29.27 46.78
N CYS A 3 31.76 -30.05 47.80
CA CYS A 3 32.85 -31.02 47.75
C CYS A 3 32.26 -32.43 47.60
N ASP A 4 32.78 -33.21 46.66
CA ASP A 4 32.59 -34.66 46.59
C ASP A 4 33.90 -35.39 46.97
N HIS A 5 33.76 -36.64 47.41
CA HIS A 5 34.69 -37.46 48.21
C HIS A 5 36.02 -37.86 47.54
N SER A 6 36.42 -37.21 46.45
CA SER A 6 37.65 -37.52 45.68
C SER A 6 38.62 -36.33 45.51
N GLY A 7 38.35 -35.18 46.15
CA GLY A 7 39.36 -34.13 46.32
C GLY A 7 39.86 -33.44 45.04
N GLN A 8 39.04 -33.35 43.99
CA GLN A 8 39.38 -32.59 42.78
C GLN A 8 38.56 -31.29 42.67
N ILE A 9 39.26 -30.17 42.56
CA ILE A 9 38.71 -28.84 42.31
C ILE A 9 38.44 -28.73 40.81
N PHE A 10 37.17 -28.66 40.41
CA PHE A 10 36.81 -28.33 39.02
C PHE A 10 36.97 -26.81 38.80
N ASP A 11 38.03 -26.43 38.09
CA ASP A 11 38.26 -25.09 37.57
C ASP A 11 37.43 -24.91 36.29
N TYR A 12 36.26 -24.24 36.39
CA TYR A 12 35.44 -23.91 35.23
C TYR A 12 36.06 -22.71 34.51
N LYS A 13 37.13 -22.95 33.76
CA LYS A 13 37.70 -21.94 32.87
C LYS A 13 36.77 -21.80 31.66
N MET A 14 35.81 -20.87 31.74
CA MET A 14 35.00 -20.46 30.59
C MET A 14 35.94 -19.94 29.50
N LYS A 15 36.16 -20.76 28.47
CA LYS A 15 36.96 -20.43 27.30
C LYS A 15 36.13 -19.47 26.44
N SER A 16 36.42 -18.18 26.58
CA SER A 16 35.91 -17.12 25.71
C SER A 16 36.33 -17.45 24.26
N ASN A 17 35.36 -17.88 23.44
CA ASN A 17 35.58 -18.19 22.04
C ASN A 17 35.69 -16.87 21.27
N SER A 18 36.90 -16.53 20.84
CA SER A 18 37.20 -15.35 20.00
C SER A 18 36.31 -15.27 18.76
N ALA A 19 35.88 -16.41 18.23
CA ALA A 19 34.95 -16.50 17.09
C ALA A 19 33.60 -15.80 17.35
N MET A 20 33.11 -15.77 18.59
CA MET A 20 31.81 -15.17 18.90
C MET A 20 31.86 -13.64 18.80
N TRP A 21 32.99 -13.03 19.14
CA TRP A 21 33.20 -11.59 18.99
C TRP A 21 33.27 -11.17 17.51
N ASP A 22 33.94 -11.98 16.68
CA ASP A 22 34.06 -11.72 15.25
C ASP A 22 32.68 -11.70 14.56
N PHE A 23 31.77 -12.60 14.94
CA PHE A 23 30.40 -12.63 14.41
C PHE A 23 29.61 -11.36 14.74
N TRP A 24 29.72 -10.80 15.95
CA TRP A 24 29.03 -9.58 16.32
C TRP A 24 29.59 -8.33 15.63
N VAL A 25 30.91 -8.30 15.39
CA VAL A 25 31.54 -7.23 14.60
C VAL A 25 31.08 -7.30 13.14
N ILE A 26 31.00 -8.49 12.55
CA ILE A 26 30.53 -8.67 11.17
C ILE A 26 29.06 -8.27 11.01
N ILE A 27 28.18 -8.65 11.94
CA ILE A 27 26.77 -8.24 11.94
C ILE A 27 26.64 -6.72 12.12
N GLY A 28 27.44 -6.13 13.01
CA GLY A 28 27.48 -4.67 13.21
C GLY A 28 27.93 -3.90 11.97
N VAL A 29 28.93 -4.40 11.25
CA VAL A 29 29.44 -3.79 10.00
C VAL A 29 28.47 -4.02 8.84
N LEU A 30 27.89 -5.22 8.69
CA LEU A 30 26.89 -5.50 7.66
C LEU A 30 25.61 -4.71 7.87
N GLY A 31 25.16 -4.53 9.12
CA GLY A 31 23.96 -3.74 9.45
C GLY A 31 24.10 -2.24 9.10
N ILE A 32 25.33 -1.71 9.03
CA ILE A 32 25.60 -0.33 8.59
C ILE A 32 25.62 -0.22 7.05
N LEU A 33 25.91 -1.32 6.34
CA LEU A 33 25.99 -1.35 4.87
C LEU A 33 24.67 -1.71 4.18
N VAL A 34 23.65 -2.16 4.91
CA VAL A 34 22.30 -2.27 4.35
C VAL A 34 21.64 -0.89 4.44
N PRO A 35 21.46 -0.17 3.33
CA PRO A 35 20.65 1.03 3.37
C PRO A 35 19.24 0.61 3.80
N PHE A 36 18.83 1.09 4.97
CA PHE A 36 17.42 1.12 5.37
C PHE A 36 16.62 1.61 4.16
N GLY A 37 15.65 0.79 3.74
CA GLY A 37 14.97 0.91 2.46
C GLY A 37 14.68 2.36 2.08
N TYR A 38 15.19 2.77 0.93
CA TYR A 38 14.72 3.96 0.25
C TYR A 38 13.22 3.78 0.01
N GLY A 39 12.40 4.38 0.86
CA GLY A 39 11.01 4.63 0.52
C GLY A 39 11.03 5.54 -0.69
N ASN A 40 10.76 5.00 -1.87
CA ASN A 40 10.50 5.81 -3.05
C ASN A 40 9.33 6.71 -2.70
N SER A 41 9.59 8.00 -2.47
CA SER A 41 8.55 9.01 -2.52
C SER A 41 8.07 9.03 -3.97
N GLN A 42 7.02 8.27 -4.25
CA GLN A 42 6.33 8.33 -5.53
C GLN A 42 5.64 9.69 -5.58
N TYR A 43 6.37 10.69 -6.10
CA TYR A 43 5.77 11.93 -6.54
C TYR A 43 4.92 11.57 -7.76
N VAL A 44 3.67 11.18 -7.51
CA VAL A 44 2.69 10.92 -8.57
C VAL A 44 2.24 12.28 -9.08
N ASP A 45 2.41 12.52 -10.38
CA ASP A 45 1.91 13.75 -11.01
C ASP A 45 0.41 13.94 -10.68
N PRO A 46 -0.05 15.18 -10.46
CA PRO A 46 -1.45 15.42 -10.13
C PRO A 46 -2.35 14.91 -11.26
N ILE A 47 -3.23 13.96 -10.93
CA ILE A 47 -4.21 13.42 -11.86
C ILE A 47 -5.34 14.44 -12.01
N TYR A 48 -5.49 14.96 -13.23
CA TYR A 48 -6.60 15.82 -13.60
C TYR A 48 -7.74 15.01 -14.22
N TYR A 49 -8.97 15.39 -13.90
CA TYR A 49 -10.18 14.69 -14.31
C TYR A 49 -10.92 15.42 -15.41
N ARG A 50 -11.25 14.68 -16.48
CA ARG A 50 -12.09 15.14 -17.60
C ARG A 50 -13.58 14.94 -17.28
N PRO A 51 -14.49 15.56 -18.06
CA PRO A 51 -15.90 15.21 -18.06
C PRO A 51 -16.13 13.71 -18.25
N PRO A 52 -17.34 13.19 -17.91
CA PRO A 52 -17.68 11.80 -18.18
C PRO A 52 -17.46 11.42 -19.65
N CYS A 53 -16.70 10.35 -19.88
CA CYS A 53 -16.32 9.85 -21.20
C CYS A 53 -16.56 8.31 -21.31
N PRO A 54 -17.81 7.84 -21.24
CA PRO A 54 -18.11 6.40 -21.31
C PRO A 54 -17.60 5.73 -22.60
N GLU A 55 -17.49 6.49 -23.70
CA GLU A 55 -16.98 6.04 -25.00
C GLU A 55 -15.49 5.63 -24.97
N GLU A 56 -14.71 6.13 -24.02
CA GLU A 56 -13.29 5.79 -23.82
C GLU A 56 -13.09 4.83 -22.64
N ASN A 57 -14.16 4.17 -22.16
CA ASN A 57 -14.16 3.38 -20.92
C ASN A 57 -13.58 4.17 -19.73
N TYR A 58 -13.94 5.46 -19.64
CA TYR A 58 -13.52 6.38 -18.59
C TYR A 58 -12.00 6.61 -18.45
N ASP A 59 -11.23 6.28 -19.49
CA ASP A 59 -9.78 6.50 -19.56
C ASP A 59 -9.05 5.91 -18.33
N LEU A 60 -9.13 4.59 -18.22
CA LEU A 60 -8.48 3.84 -17.14
C LEU A 60 -6.97 3.93 -17.25
N ASP A 61 -6.36 4.50 -16.21
CA ASP A 61 -4.94 4.42 -15.97
C ASP A 61 -4.59 3.12 -15.26
N THR A 62 -4.10 2.14 -16.01
CA THR A 62 -3.75 0.81 -15.49
C THR A 62 -2.59 0.82 -14.49
N GLU A 63 -1.76 1.87 -14.47
CA GLU A 63 -0.65 1.97 -13.53
C GLU A 63 -1.15 2.40 -12.15
N THR A 64 -2.09 3.34 -12.10
CA THR A 64 -2.55 3.95 -10.84
C THR A 64 -3.93 3.45 -10.38
N GLY A 65 -4.64 2.76 -11.27
CA GLY A 65 -6.02 2.30 -11.10
C GLY A 65 -7.07 3.42 -11.11
N ASN A 66 -6.69 4.63 -11.55
CA ASN A 66 -7.59 5.78 -11.63
C ASN A 66 -8.34 5.80 -12.97
N PHE A 67 -9.62 6.12 -12.91
CA PHE A 67 -10.37 6.52 -14.10
C PHE A 67 -10.21 8.03 -14.27
N ARG A 68 -9.58 8.46 -15.37
CA ARG A 68 -9.24 9.88 -15.60
C ARG A 68 -10.43 10.72 -16.08
N CYS A 69 -11.54 10.08 -16.43
CA CYS A 69 -12.82 10.75 -16.60
C CYS A 69 -13.70 10.60 -15.36
N ALA A 70 -14.52 11.61 -15.10
CA ALA A 70 -15.50 11.55 -14.04
C ALA A 70 -16.53 10.43 -14.31
N VAL A 71 -16.87 9.66 -13.28
CA VAL A 71 -17.89 8.60 -13.37
C VAL A 71 -19.14 9.11 -12.66
N PRO A 72 -20.29 9.22 -13.34
CA PRO A 72 -21.42 9.96 -12.82
C PRO A 72 -22.23 9.19 -11.77
N SER A 73 -22.12 7.87 -11.67
CA SER A 73 -22.88 7.08 -10.68
C SER A 73 -22.01 6.06 -9.94
N ALA A 74 -22.42 5.73 -8.72
CA ALA A 74 -21.74 4.72 -7.93
C ALA A 74 -21.85 3.34 -8.59
N ALA A 75 -23.06 2.96 -9.04
CA ALA A 75 -23.31 1.70 -9.73
C ALA A 75 -22.39 1.47 -10.92
N GLU A 76 -22.17 2.50 -11.72
CA GLU A 76 -21.25 2.43 -12.85
C GLU A 76 -19.79 2.30 -12.40
N CYS A 77 -19.35 3.08 -11.42
CA CYS A 77 -18.01 2.97 -10.87
C CYS A 77 -17.71 1.57 -10.32
N PHE A 78 -18.64 0.99 -9.54
CA PHE A 78 -18.44 -0.34 -8.99
C PHE A 78 -18.50 -1.44 -10.04
N GLY A 79 -19.31 -1.29 -11.09
CA GLY A 79 -19.29 -2.18 -12.25
C GLY A 79 -17.91 -2.20 -12.93
N LEU A 80 -17.36 -1.01 -13.22
CA LEU A 80 -16.02 -0.87 -13.80
C LEU A 80 -14.93 -1.47 -12.90
N CYS A 81 -15.00 -1.23 -11.59
CA CYS A 81 -14.07 -1.80 -10.63
C CYS A 81 -14.14 -3.33 -10.54
N GLN A 82 -15.34 -3.92 -10.65
CA GLN A 82 -15.51 -5.38 -10.60
C GLN A 82 -14.82 -6.07 -11.78
N GLU A 83 -14.81 -5.45 -12.96
CA GLU A 83 -14.05 -5.93 -14.13
C GLU A 83 -12.53 -5.97 -13.85
N LEU A 84 -12.05 -5.10 -12.97
CA LEU A 84 -10.65 -5.03 -12.53
C LEU A 84 -10.34 -5.89 -11.29
N GLY A 85 -11.34 -6.61 -10.74
CA GLY A 85 -11.19 -7.42 -9.52
C GLY A 85 -11.28 -6.63 -8.21
N CYS A 86 -11.59 -5.33 -8.28
CA CYS A 86 -11.83 -4.50 -7.10
C CYS A 86 -13.28 -4.65 -6.60
N ASN A 87 -13.46 -4.65 -5.27
CA ASN A 87 -14.78 -4.76 -4.64
C ASN A 87 -15.16 -3.47 -3.91
N GLU A 88 -16.46 -3.27 -3.69
CA GLU A 88 -16.92 -2.24 -2.76
C GLU A 88 -16.54 -2.64 -1.33
N TRP A 89 -15.95 -1.70 -0.58
CA TRP A 89 -15.83 -1.80 0.86
C TRP A 89 -16.88 -0.88 1.49
N SER A 90 -18.03 -1.45 1.84
CA SER A 90 -19.25 -0.74 2.25
C SER A 90 -19.07 0.20 3.45
N PHE A 91 -18.04 0.02 4.29
CA PHE A 91 -17.71 0.94 5.39
C PHE A 91 -16.94 2.20 4.96
N LEU A 92 -16.42 2.24 3.72
CA LEU A 92 -15.70 3.38 3.14
C LEU A 92 -16.55 4.16 2.13
N SER A 93 -17.72 3.64 1.77
CA SER A 93 -18.63 4.25 0.80
C SER A 93 -19.65 5.16 1.47
N PHE A 94 -19.69 6.44 1.09
CA PHE A 94 -20.79 7.34 1.47
C PHE A 94 -22.06 7.16 0.61
N VAL A 95 -21.96 6.38 -0.47
CA VAL A 95 -23.01 6.14 -1.46
C VAL A 95 -23.10 4.64 -1.70
N SER A 96 -24.31 4.08 -1.71
CA SER A 96 -24.53 2.66 -2.00
C SER A 96 -23.92 2.27 -3.34
N SER A 97 -23.26 1.11 -3.41
CA SER A 97 -22.74 0.59 -4.67
C SER A 97 -23.78 0.33 -5.74
N THR A 98 -25.03 0.16 -5.35
CA THR A 98 -26.16 -0.02 -6.27
C THR A 98 -26.81 1.31 -6.69
N SER A 99 -26.33 2.45 -6.18
CA SER A 99 -26.95 3.74 -6.48
C SER A 99 -26.71 4.15 -7.93
N THR A 100 -27.82 4.34 -8.65
CA THR A 100 -27.84 4.89 -10.01
C THR A 100 -28.01 6.42 -10.02
N GLU A 101 -27.98 7.06 -8.84
CA GLU A 101 -28.03 8.51 -8.73
C GLU A 101 -26.82 9.14 -9.43
N LYS A 102 -27.10 10.12 -10.30
CA LYS A 102 -26.05 10.88 -10.99
C LYS A 102 -25.53 11.98 -10.07
N LEU A 103 -24.28 11.85 -9.65
CA LEU A 103 -23.58 12.81 -8.82
C LEU A 103 -22.45 13.44 -9.64
N GLU A 104 -22.47 14.75 -9.76
CA GLU A 104 -21.43 15.49 -10.47
C GLU A 104 -20.10 15.48 -9.71
N HIS A 105 -19.02 15.64 -10.47
CA HIS A 105 -17.66 15.74 -9.94
C HIS A 105 -17.26 14.56 -9.06
N ARG A 106 -17.57 13.35 -9.50
CA ARG A 106 -17.16 12.12 -8.84
C ARG A 106 -16.12 11.39 -9.66
N ARG A 107 -15.10 10.88 -8.98
CA ARG A 107 -14.08 10.00 -9.55
C ARG A 107 -14.28 8.58 -9.06
N CYS A 108 -13.94 7.67 -9.94
CA CYS A 108 -13.80 6.25 -9.64
C CYS A 108 -12.31 5.90 -9.57
N ARG A 109 -11.95 5.00 -8.65
CA ARG A 109 -10.60 4.43 -8.58
C ARG A 109 -10.65 3.00 -8.06
N CYS A 110 -10.05 2.06 -8.78
CA CYS A 110 -9.71 0.75 -8.26
C CYS A 110 -8.30 0.84 -7.67
N VAL A 111 -8.10 0.29 -6.47
CA VAL A 111 -6.77 0.21 -5.86
C VAL A 111 -6.40 -1.28 -5.75
N PRO A 112 -5.71 -1.83 -6.77
CA PRO A 112 -5.52 -3.28 -6.91
C PRO A 112 -4.80 -3.91 -5.72
N GLU A 113 -3.86 -3.19 -5.10
CA GLU A 113 -3.07 -3.67 -3.95
C GLU A 113 -3.94 -4.08 -2.77
N PHE A 114 -5.12 -3.45 -2.66
CA PHE A 114 -6.04 -3.61 -1.55
C PHE A 114 -7.40 -4.15 -1.99
N ASN A 115 -7.59 -4.43 -3.30
CA ASN A 115 -8.85 -4.92 -3.89
C ASN A 115 -10.09 -4.09 -3.51
N TYR A 116 -9.94 -2.77 -3.34
CA TYR A 116 -11.05 -1.88 -3.02
C TYR A 116 -11.29 -0.84 -4.10
N CYS A 117 -12.57 -0.51 -4.29
CA CYS A 117 -13.03 0.52 -5.19
C CYS A 117 -13.44 1.77 -4.42
N MET A 118 -13.10 2.94 -4.95
CA MET A 118 -13.45 4.25 -4.39
C MET A 118 -14.36 5.01 -5.33
N TYR A 119 -15.45 5.53 -4.77
CA TYR A 119 -16.30 6.52 -5.42
C TYR A 119 -16.30 7.81 -4.60
N THR A 120 -15.51 8.79 -5.02
CA THR A 120 -15.20 9.98 -4.21
C THR A 120 -15.36 11.28 -4.99
N PHE A 121 -15.42 12.39 -4.28
CA PHE A 121 -15.49 13.72 -4.89
C PHE A 121 -14.15 14.11 -5.55
N ILE A 122 -14.24 14.81 -6.68
CA ILE A 122 -13.12 15.43 -7.38
C ILE A 122 -12.98 16.88 -6.87
N PRO A 123 -11.87 17.24 -6.22
CA PRO A 123 -11.56 18.61 -5.84
C PRO A 123 -11.59 19.57 -7.05
N PRO A 124 -12.10 20.82 -6.91
CA PRO A 124 -12.21 21.77 -8.04
C PRO A 124 -10.91 22.03 -8.81
N ASP A 125 -9.78 22.06 -8.11
CA ASP A 125 -8.43 22.26 -8.65
C ASP A 125 -7.94 21.11 -9.53
N LEU A 126 -8.57 19.93 -9.44
CA LEU A 126 -8.24 18.75 -10.24
C LEU A 126 -9.23 18.53 -11.40
N ARG A 127 -10.14 19.47 -11.68
CA ARG A 127 -11.13 19.33 -12.76
C ARG A 127 -10.69 20.11 -13.99
N HIS A 128 -10.78 19.47 -15.16
CA HIS A 128 -10.67 20.15 -16.46
C HIS A 128 -12.01 20.67 -16.97
N TYR A 129 -13.01 20.76 -16.09
CA TYR A 129 -14.37 21.16 -16.42
C TYR A 129 -15.05 21.81 -15.21
N ILE A 130 -16.12 22.56 -15.49
CA ILE A 130 -16.86 23.36 -14.50
C ILE A 130 -17.86 22.46 -13.78
#